data_AF-A0A351K2V0-F1
#
_entry.id   AF-A0A351K2V0-F1
#
_cell.length_a   1.000
_cell.length_b   1.000
_cell.length_c   1.000
_cell.angle_alpha   90.00
_cell.angle_beta   90.00
_cell.angle_gamma   90.00
#
_symmetry.space_group_name_H-M   'P 1'
#
loop_
_entity.id
_entity.type
_entity.pdbx_description
1 polymer ?
#
loop_
_entity_poly.entity_id
_entity_poly.type
_entity_poly.pdbx_seq_one_letter_code
_entity_poly.pdbx_strand_id
1 'polypeptide(L)'
;DLVPVIDIPIDLQPWEPSYSVATYDDDGAHHDRPTLLTPMATLELPADVKPLDDTETQMAFAQMVEMWTDQSNGRSEVTCVEGSASDAIAATGAGRARTREMSSAQALDVLMWAGASGGAHGRRRGSATGRFSLWWLLSAIVDVEWSDGLSEFGRMVSQLRWFEWDSWEPSTGWELRLATECSETGFSWAFSAIDVD
;
A
#
# COMPACT_ATOMS: atom_id res chain seq x y z
N ASP A 1 4.99 35.32 7.15
CA ASP A 1 5.68 34.22 6.46
C ASP A 1 4.70 33.09 6.24
N LEU A 2 4.44 32.76 4.97
CA LEU A 2 3.62 31.61 4.64
C LEU A 2 4.44 30.38 5.03
N VAL A 3 3.89 29.55 5.91
CA VAL A 3 4.42 28.22 6.18
C VAL A 3 4.58 27.55 4.81
N PRO A 4 5.76 27.03 4.44
CA PRO A 4 5.86 26.24 3.23
C PRO A 4 4.88 25.09 3.44
N VAL A 5 3.82 25.07 2.62
CA VAL A 5 2.94 23.91 2.54
C VAL A 5 3.88 22.74 2.33
N ILE A 6 3.91 21.81 3.29
CA ILE A 6 4.71 20.59 3.21
C ILE A 6 4.12 19.82 2.04
N ASP A 7 4.74 20.01 0.89
CA ASP A 7 4.40 19.31 -0.33
C ASP A 7 5.57 18.41 -0.69
N ILE A 8 5.26 17.29 -1.31
CA ILE A 8 6.27 16.34 -1.78
C ILE A 8 7.03 16.95 -2.98
N PRO A 9 8.28 16.54 -3.25
CA PRO A 9 9.01 17.01 -4.42
C PRO A 9 8.21 16.85 -5.71
N ILE A 10 8.20 17.88 -6.56
CA ILE A 10 7.45 17.88 -7.84
C ILE A 10 7.95 16.76 -8.75
N ASP A 11 9.27 16.60 -8.83
CA ASP A 11 9.90 15.55 -9.63
C ASP A 11 9.87 14.21 -8.92
N LEU A 12 9.69 13.14 -9.71
CA LEU A 12 9.82 11.78 -9.22
C LEU A 12 11.23 11.54 -8.67
N GLN A 13 11.29 10.95 -7.49
CA GLN A 13 12.56 10.59 -6.87
C GLN A 13 13.11 9.29 -7.48
N PRO A 14 14.43 9.02 -7.38
CA PRO A 14 15.05 7.85 -8.01
C PRO A 14 14.48 6.48 -7.58
N TRP A 15 13.85 6.41 -6.41
CA TRP A 15 13.20 5.21 -5.88
C TRP A 15 11.74 5.08 -6.32
N GLU A 16 11.13 6.14 -6.86
CA GLU A 16 9.77 6.11 -7.39
C GLU A 16 9.77 5.49 -8.80
N PRO A 17 8.80 4.60 -9.11
CA PRO A 17 8.62 4.12 -10.47
C PRO A 17 8.00 5.22 -11.36
N SER A 18 8.05 5.00 -12.67
CA SER A 18 7.10 5.65 -13.57
C SER A 18 5.72 5.05 -13.35
N TYR A 19 4.88 5.76 -12.61
CA TYR A 19 3.55 5.31 -12.24
C TYR A 19 2.61 5.09 -13.42
N SER A 20 1.73 4.09 -13.30
CA SER A 20 0.64 3.83 -14.22
C SER A 20 -0.38 4.97 -14.16
N VAL A 21 -0.68 5.57 -15.31
CA VAL A 21 -1.63 6.68 -15.44
C VAL A 21 -2.91 6.23 -16.14
N ALA A 22 -3.98 7.03 -16.03
CA ALA A 22 -5.17 6.79 -16.86
C ALA A 22 -4.82 6.83 -18.34
N THR A 23 -5.39 5.90 -19.10
CA THR A 23 -5.48 6.00 -20.56
C THR A 23 -6.89 6.44 -20.96
N TYR A 24 -6.98 7.08 -22.12
CA TYR A 24 -8.24 7.62 -22.64
C TYR A 24 -8.40 7.21 -24.09
N ASP A 25 -9.59 6.74 -24.43
CA ASP A 25 -10.00 6.43 -25.79
C ASP A 25 -11.47 6.81 -26.01
N ASP A 26 -12.05 6.34 -27.12
CA ASP A 26 -13.44 6.64 -27.49
C ASP A 26 -14.48 6.00 -26.54
N ASP A 27 -14.09 4.96 -25.80
CA ASP A 27 -14.96 4.27 -24.81
C ASP A 27 -14.85 4.91 -23.41
N GLY A 28 -13.87 5.78 -23.20
CA GLY A 28 -13.76 6.63 -22.01
C GLY A 28 -12.39 6.56 -21.36
N ALA A 29 -12.38 6.64 -20.02
CA ALA A 29 -11.16 6.62 -19.23
C ALA A 29 -10.95 5.24 -18.62
N HIS A 30 -9.76 4.66 -18.81
CA HIS A 30 -9.40 3.35 -18.28
C HIS A 30 -8.44 3.50 -17.10
N HIS A 31 -8.70 2.73 -16.04
CA HIS A 31 -8.04 2.86 -14.73
C HIS A 31 -7.62 1.51 -14.18
N ASP A 32 -7.16 0.63 -15.07
CA ASP A 32 -6.84 -0.75 -14.74
C ASP A 32 -5.80 -0.83 -13.62
N ARG A 33 -5.98 -1.82 -12.76
CA ARG A 33 -4.99 -2.17 -11.75
C ARG A 33 -3.68 -2.54 -12.46
N PRO A 34 -2.52 -2.02 -12.01
CA PRO A 34 -1.23 -2.46 -12.52
C PRO A 34 -1.12 -3.99 -12.48
N THR A 35 -0.84 -4.60 -13.64
CA THR A 35 -0.87 -6.06 -13.79
C THR A 35 0.39 -6.71 -13.22
N LEU A 36 0.20 -7.80 -12.48
CA LEU A 36 1.27 -8.58 -11.87
C LEU A 36 1.22 -10.01 -12.42
N LEU A 37 2.30 -10.42 -13.10
CA LEU A 37 2.32 -11.62 -13.94
C LEU A 37 2.80 -12.89 -13.22
N THR A 38 3.44 -12.74 -12.05
CA THR A 38 4.01 -13.87 -11.32
C THR A 38 2.92 -14.63 -10.55
N PRO A 39 2.78 -15.95 -10.71
CA PRO A 39 1.84 -16.72 -9.89
C PRO A 39 2.18 -16.65 -8.41
N MET A 40 1.16 -16.65 -7.55
CA MET A 40 1.34 -16.73 -6.10
C MET A 40 1.57 -18.18 -5.67
N ALA A 41 2.44 -18.38 -4.68
CA ALA A 41 2.71 -19.67 -4.06
C ALA A 41 2.09 -19.74 -2.67
N THR A 42 1.73 -20.93 -2.20
CA THR A 42 1.24 -21.13 -0.83
C THR A 42 2.25 -20.58 0.18
N LEU A 43 1.74 -19.84 1.18
CA LEU A 43 2.51 -19.28 2.27
C LEU A 43 2.16 -20.04 3.56
N GLU A 44 3.18 -20.57 4.23
CA GLU A 44 3.03 -21.09 5.58
C GLU A 44 2.89 -19.91 6.56
N LEU A 45 1.86 -19.97 7.40
CA LEU A 45 1.56 -18.91 8.36
C LEU A 45 1.87 -19.37 9.79
N PRO A 46 2.65 -18.59 10.56
CA PRO A 46 2.90 -18.87 11.97
C PRO A 46 1.61 -18.74 12.79
N ALA A 47 1.51 -19.53 13.87
CA ALA A 47 0.42 -19.43 14.83
C ALA A 47 0.73 -18.39 15.93
N ASP A 48 -0.32 -17.85 16.55
CA ASP A 48 -0.25 -17.00 17.75
C ASP A 48 0.61 -15.72 17.61
N VAL A 49 0.66 -15.13 16.41
CA VAL A 49 1.33 -13.85 16.19
C VAL A 49 0.55 -12.72 16.88
N LYS A 50 1.25 -11.89 17.66
CA LYS A 50 0.66 -10.74 18.33
C LYS A 50 1.00 -9.45 17.58
N PRO A 51 0.00 -8.73 17.04
CA PRO A 51 0.26 -7.45 16.40
C PRO A 51 0.69 -6.40 17.42
N LEU A 52 1.52 -5.48 16.95
CA LEU A 52 1.88 -4.23 17.60
C LEU A 52 0.89 -3.13 17.17
N ASP A 53 0.73 -2.14 18.04
CA ASP A 53 -0.06 -0.96 17.72
C ASP A 53 0.82 0.04 16.96
N ASP A 54 0.47 0.29 15.70
CA ASP A 54 1.12 1.27 14.83
C ASP A 54 0.02 2.16 14.23
N THR A 55 -0.42 3.12 15.07
CA THR A 55 -1.52 4.00 14.75
C THR A 55 -1.19 4.93 13.57
N GLU A 56 0.07 5.29 13.36
CA GLU A 56 0.47 6.17 12.26
C GLU A 56 0.33 5.48 10.91
N THR A 57 0.85 4.25 10.79
CA THR A 57 0.72 3.47 9.55
C THR A 57 -0.74 3.10 9.29
N GLN A 58 -1.50 2.74 10.34
CA GLN A 58 -2.94 2.49 10.24
C GLN A 58 -3.70 3.70 9.71
N MET A 59 -3.43 4.89 10.27
CA MET A 59 -4.09 6.13 9.85
C MET A 59 -3.71 6.53 8.42
N ALA A 60 -2.42 6.43 8.08
CA ALA A 60 -1.94 6.77 6.73
C ALA A 60 -2.56 5.86 5.67
N PHE A 61 -2.65 4.55 5.95
CA PHE A 61 -3.29 3.60 5.06
C PHE A 61 -4.81 3.81 4.97
N ALA A 62 -5.49 4.02 6.10
CA ALA A 62 -6.92 4.27 6.12
C ALA A 62 -7.31 5.49 5.27
N GLN A 63 -6.55 6.59 5.35
CA GLN A 63 -6.78 7.78 4.52
C GLN A 63 -6.44 7.57 3.04
N MET A 64 -5.46 6.71 2.72
CA MET A 64 -5.14 6.36 1.33
C MET A 64 -6.35 5.68 0.67
N VAL A 65 -6.98 4.73 1.34
CA VAL A 65 -8.11 3.93 0.80
C VAL A 65 -9.49 4.41 1.27
N GLU A 66 -9.58 5.60 1.86
CA GLU A 66 -10.82 6.17 2.44
C GLU A 66 -12.02 6.08 1.50
N MET A 67 -11.81 6.29 0.19
CA MET A 67 -12.88 6.22 -0.81
C MET A 67 -13.49 4.81 -0.96
N TRP A 68 -12.75 3.76 -0.63
CA TRP A 68 -13.22 2.38 -0.70
C TRP A 68 -14.03 1.98 0.55
N THR A 69 -13.80 2.66 1.68
CA THR A 69 -14.45 2.35 2.96
C THR A 69 -15.61 3.28 3.30
N ASP A 70 -15.56 4.53 2.87
CA ASP A 70 -16.57 5.54 3.22
C ASP A 70 -17.70 5.61 2.18
N GLN A 71 -17.40 5.30 0.92
CA GLN A 71 -18.37 5.37 -0.18
C GLN A 71 -18.87 4.00 -0.62
N SER A 72 -18.36 2.94 -0.02
CA SER A 72 -18.72 1.55 -0.25
C SER A 72 -18.53 0.82 1.09
N ASN A 73 -19.24 -0.27 1.39
CA ASN A 73 -19.16 -0.91 2.72
C ASN A 73 -17.82 -1.67 2.93
N GLY A 74 -16.74 -1.16 2.34
CA GLY A 74 -15.41 -1.72 2.34
C GLY A 74 -14.75 -1.70 3.70
N ARG A 75 -13.66 -2.45 3.79
CA ARG A 75 -12.87 -2.60 5.03
C ARG A 75 -11.42 -2.30 4.71
N SER A 76 -10.77 -1.56 5.62
CA SER A 76 -9.33 -1.31 5.62
C SER A 76 -8.73 -1.81 6.93
N GLU A 77 -7.60 -2.49 6.85
CA GLU A 77 -6.88 -3.05 8.00
C GLU A 77 -5.37 -3.01 7.74
N VAL A 78 -4.62 -2.69 8.80
CA VAL A 78 -3.16 -2.81 8.84
C VAL A 78 -2.77 -3.57 10.10
N THR A 79 -1.96 -4.60 9.94
CA THR A 79 -1.26 -5.26 11.05
C THR A 79 0.21 -4.90 10.99
N CYS A 80 0.82 -4.67 12.15
CA CYS A 80 2.26 -4.44 12.32
C CYS A 80 2.81 -5.50 13.30
N VAL A 81 3.98 -6.06 13.02
CA VAL A 81 4.65 -7.05 13.88
C VAL A 81 6.15 -6.84 13.84
N GLU A 82 6.85 -7.24 14.90
CA GLU A 82 8.28 -7.51 14.82
C GLU A 82 8.47 -8.89 14.19
N GLY A 83 9.15 -8.96 13.04
CA GLY A 83 9.32 -10.21 12.29
C GLY A 83 9.16 -10.03 10.79
N SER A 84 8.65 -11.08 10.13
CA SER A 84 8.52 -11.18 8.68
C SER A 84 7.15 -10.77 8.14
N ALA A 85 7.03 -10.63 6.82
CA ALA A 85 5.76 -10.45 6.14
C ALA A 85 4.80 -11.61 6.42
N SER A 86 5.31 -12.83 6.60
CA SER A 86 4.46 -13.98 6.94
C SER A 86 3.84 -13.86 8.34
N ASP A 87 4.59 -13.30 9.30
CA ASP A 87 4.08 -12.98 10.64
C ASP A 87 3.01 -11.89 10.55
N ALA A 88 3.26 -10.83 9.76
CA ALA A 88 2.32 -9.72 9.59
C ALA A 88 1.00 -10.19 8.95
N ILE A 89 1.09 -11.03 7.90
CA ILE A 89 -0.07 -11.64 7.24
C ILE A 89 -0.82 -12.55 8.22
N ALA A 90 -0.13 -13.39 9.00
CA ALA A 90 -0.77 -14.24 10.01
C ALA A 90 -1.52 -13.41 11.07
N ALA A 91 -0.96 -12.26 11.48
CA ALA A 91 -1.59 -11.37 12.45
C ALA A 91 -2.93 -10.77 11.98
N THR A 92 -3.23 -10.77 10.67
CA THR A 92 -4.55 -10.39 10.12
C THR A 92 -5.65 -11.39 10.49
N GLY A 93 -5.28 -12.56 11.01
CA GLY A 93 -6.19 -13.68 11.29
C GLY A 93 -6.42 -14.60 10.09
N ALA A 94 -5.68 -14.43 8.99
CA ALA A 94 -5.73 -15.35 7.86
C ALA A 94 -5.33 -16.77 8.27
N GLY A 95 -6.22 -17.75 8.06
CA GLY A 95 -5.94 -19.16 8.37
C GLY A 95 -5.14 -19.88 7.28
N ARG A 96 -5.03 -19.28 6.09
CA ARG A 96 -4.24 -19.74 4.96
C ARG A 96 -3.90 -18.54 4.10
N ALA A 97 -2.75 -18.55 3.44
CA ALA A 97 -2.41 -17.53 2.48
C ALA A 97 -1.65 -18.10 1.29
N ARG A 98 -1.64 -17.34 0.20
CA ARG A 98 -0.62 -17.43 -0.84
C ARG A 98 0.04 -16.07 -0.98
N THR A 99 1.29 -16.05 -1.43
CA THR A 99 2.08 -14.84 -1.57
C THR A 99 2.90 -14.85 -2.85
N ARG A 100 3.29 -13.65 -3.30
CA ARG A 100 4.36 -13.44 -4.29
C ARG A 100 5.18 -12.23 -3.89
N GLU A 101 6.49 -12.31 -4.09
CA GLU A 101 7.37 -11.15 -3.93
C GLU A 101 7.12 -10.15 -5.08
N MET A 102 7.22 -8.87 -4.75
CA MET A 102 7.07 -7.75 -5.67
C MET A 102 8.35 -6.92 -5.66
N SER A 103 8.71 -6.36 -6.82
CA SER A 103 9.65 -5.25 -6.82
C SER A 103 9.03 -4.03 -6.12
N SER A 104 9.84 -3.17 -5.52
CA SER A 104 9.37 -1.92 -4.92
C SER A 104 8.58 -1.09 -5.95
N ALA A 105 9.06 -1.01 -7.20
CA ALA A 105 8.35 -0.35 -8.29
C ALA A 105 6.90 -0.84 -8.47
N GLN A 106 6.68 -2.16 -8.45
CA GLN A 106 5.33 -2.73 -8.57
C GLN A 106 4.45 -2.41 -7.37
N ALA A 107 5.00 -2.50 -6.15
CA ALA A 107 4.23 -2.26 -4.94
C ALA A 107 3.82 -0.78 -4.82
N LEU A 108 4.76 0.12 -5.09
CA LEU A 108 4.51 1.56 -5.11
C LEU A 108 3.48 1.95 -6.17
N ASP A 109 3.53 1.34 -7.36
CA ASP A 109 2.55 1.62 -8.41
C ASP A 109 1.13 1.19 -8.02
N VAL A 110 1.00 0.00 -7.42
CA VAL A 110 -0.29 -0.50 -6.92
C VAL A 110 -0.84 0.35 -5.76
N LEU A 111 0.01 0.78 -4.82
CA LEU A 111 -0.39 1.66 -3.72
C LEU A 111 -0.82 3.05 -4.22
N MET A 112 -0.04 3.64 -5.14
CA MET A 112 -0.39 4.91 -5.76
C MET A 112 -1.72 4.82 -6.51
N TRP A 113 -1.93 3.74 -7.26
CA TRP A 113 -3.18 3.46 -7.96
C TRP A 113 -4.36 3.38 -6.98
N ALA A 114 -4.20 2.68 -5.85
CA ALA A 114 -5.24 2.57 -4.83
C ALA A 114 -5.59 3.94 -4.26
N GLY A 115 -4.61 4.74 -3.83
CA GLY A 115 -4.82 6.09 -3.33
C GLY A 115 -5.38 7.08 -4.37
N ALA A 116 -5.12 6.83 -5.66
CA ALA A 116 -5.66 7.64 -6.74
C ALA A 116 -7.11 7.27 -7.10
N SER A 117 -7.54 6.04 -6.81
CA SER A 117 -8.82 5.48 -7.21
C SER A 117 -9.99 5.99 -6.34
N GLY A 118 -11.22 5.72 -6.78
CA GLY A 118 -12.45 6.09 -6.06
C GLY A 118 -13.21 4.89 -5.48
N GLY A 119 -12.71 3.66 -5.62
CA GLY A 119 -13.51 2.45 -5.42
C GLY A 119 -14.55 2.26 -6.54
N ALA A 120 -15.53 1.41 -6.29
CA ALA A 120 -16.57 1.00 -7.22
C ALA A 120 -17.58 2.12 -7.49
N HIS A 121 -17.86 2.95 -6.48
CA HIS A 121 -18.90 3.99 -6.55
C HIS A 121 -18.35 5.42 -6.45
N GLY A 122 -17.12 5.60 -5.99
CA GLY A 122 -16.57 6.92 -5.73
C GLY A 122 -15.88 7.55 -6.93
N ARG A 123 -15.78 8.87 -6.91
CA ARG A 123 -15.06 9.63 -7.93
C ARG A 123 -13.56 9.46 -7.73
N ARG A 124 -12.82 9.21 -8.82
CA ARG A 124 -11.36 9.11 -8.79
C ARG A 124 -10.73 10.39 -8.23
N ARG A 125 -9.77 10.25 -7.31
CA ARG A 125 -9.03 11.36 -6.67
C ARG A 125 -7.86 11.86 -7.53
N GLY A 126 -7.33 11.01 -8.40
CA GLY A 126 -6.23 11.31 -9.33
C GLY A 126 -4.84 11.00 -8.77
N SER A 127 -3.86 10.82 -9.66
CA SER A 127 -2.51 10.36 -9.31
C SER A 127 -1.73 11.29 -8.38
N ALA A 128 -1.99 12.60 -8.40
CA ALA A 128 -1.33 13.53 -7.47
C ALA A 128 -1.70 13.22 -6.01
N THR A 129 -2.99 13.03 -5.74
CA THR A 129 -3.51 12.62 -4.42
C THR A 129 -2.96 11.24 -4.03
N GLY A 130 -2.99 10.27 -4.96
CA GLY A 130 -2.46 8.94 -4.72
C GLY A 130 -0.97 8.93 -4.38
N ARG A 131 -0.17 9.76 -5.06
CA ARG A 131 1.27 9.92 -4.78
C ARG A 131 1.51 10.57 -3.43
N PHE A 132 0.75 11.60 -3.07
CA PHE A 132 0.85 12.21 -1.74
C PHE A 132 0.53 11.21 -0.62
N SER A 133 -0.59 10.47 -0.74
CA SER A 133 -0.94 9.42 0.22
C SER A 133 0.12 8.32 0.31
N LEU A 134 0.75 7.96 -0.82
CA LEU A 134 1.86 7.01 -0.84
C LEU A 134 3.06 7.51 -0.04
N TRP A 135 3.50 8.75 -0.26
CA TRP A 135 4.61 9.34 0.49
C TRP A 135 4.34 9.37 1.99
N TRP A 136 3.12 9.71 2.37
CA TRP A 136 2.75 9.73 3.78
C TRP A 136 2.70 8.33 4.40
N LEU A 137 2.16 7.33 3.69
CA LEU A 137 2.23 5.93 4.14
C LEU A 137 3.67 5.45 4.29
N LEU A 138 4.53 5.74 3.32
CA LEU A 138 5.94 5.37 3.39
C LEU A 138 6.64 6.02 4.58
N SER A 139 6.36 7.30 4.85
CA SER A 139 6.88 8.03 6.02
C SER A 139 6.51 7.35 7.33
N ALA A 140 5.26 6.89 7.46
CA ALA A 140 4.82 6.15 8.64
C ALA A 140 5.52 4.79 8.77
N ILE A 141 5.70 4.06 7.66
CA ILE A 141 6.38 2.75 7.65
C ILE A 141 7.84 2.87 8.06
N VAL A 142 8.57 3.86 7.52
CA VAL A 142 10.01 3.99 7.77
C VAL A 142 10.36 4.87 8.97
N ASP A 143 9.38 5.50 9.61
CA ASP A 143 9.54 6.46 10.71
C ASP A 143 10.55 7.58 10.38
N VAL A 144 10.47 8.07 9.13
CA VAL A 144 11.31 9.17 8.62
C VAL A 144 10.45 10.08 7.78
N GLU A 145 10.32 11.34 8.19
CA GLU A 145 9.69 12.35 7.37
C GLU A 145 10.61 12.80 6.22
N TRP A 146 10.03 12.97 5.03
CA TRP A 146 10.79 13.51 3.89
C TRP A 146 11.25 14.96 4.12
N SER A 147 10.54 15.72 4.96
CA SER A 147 10.89 17.07 5.40
C SER A 147 12.24 17.11 6.11
N ASP A 148 12.55 16.06 6.86
CA ASP A 148 13.76 15.97 7.68
C ASP A 148 14.98 15.56 6.84
N GLY A 149 14.77 14.79 5.76
CA GLY A 149 15.84 14.45 4.84
C GLY A 149 15.41 13.53 3.69
N LEU A 150 15.26 14.09 2.49
CA LEU A 150 14.88 13.34 1.28
C LEU A 150 15.80 12.15 0.94
N SER A 151 17.12 12.31 1.13
CA SER A 151 18.08 11.24 0.84
C SER A 151 17.94 10.07 1.80
N GLU A 152 17.70 10.36 3.08
CA GLU A 152 17.54 9.33 4.11
C GLU A 152 16.20 8.63 3.96
N PHE A 153 15.12 9.39 3.77
CA PHE A 153 13.80 8.86 3.43
C PHE A 153 13.87 7.90 2.24
N GLY A 154 14.48 8.33 1.13
CA GLY A 154 14.64 7.49 -0.06
C GLY A 154 15.49 6.24 0.17
N ARG A 155 16.53 6.32 1.01
CA ARG A 155 17.36 5.17 1.40
C ARG A 155 16.54 4.14 2.19
N MET A 156 15.75 4.59 3.17
CA MET A 156 14.89 3.72 3.97
C MET A 156 13.81 3.06 3.11
N VAL A 157 13.10 3.83 2.30
CA VAL A 157 12.06 3.31 1.38
C VAL A 157 12.62 2.27 0.41
N SER A 158 13.84 2.48 -0.09
CA SER A 158 14.48 1.54 -1.04
C SER A 158 14.83 0.18 -0.42
N GLN A 159 14.81 0.05 0.91
CA GLN A 159 15.11 -1.20 1.61
C GLN A 159 13.87 -2.03 1.91
N LEU A 160 12.68 -1.48 1.68
CA LEU A 160 11.43 -2.19 1.89
C LEU A 160 11.30 -3.35 0.89
N ARG A 161 11.03 -4.55 1.42
CA ARG A 161 10.72 -5.74 0.63
C ARG A 161 9.22 -5.91 0.57
N TRP A 162 8.67 -6.05 -0.63
CA TRP A 162 7.23 -6.05 -0.83
C TRP A 162 6.70 -7.40 -1.28
N PHE A 163 5.50 -7.71 -0.84
CA PHE A 163 4.78 -8.92 -1.18
C PHE A 163 3.33 -8.58 -1.44
N GLU A 164 2.71 -9.32 -2.36
CA GLU A 164 1.26 -9.40 -2.44
C GLU A 164 0.79 -10.71 -1.86
N TRP A 165 -0.35 -10.69 -1.20
CA TRP A 165 -0.92 -11.88 -0.57
C TRP A 165 -2.43 -11.95 -0.75
N ASP A 166 -3.00 -13.14 -0.63
CA ASP A 166 -4.44 -13.32 -0.44
C ASP A 166 -4.74 -14.59 0.37
N SER A 167 -5.97 -14.70 0.86
CA SER A 167 -6.48 -15.80 1.69
C SER A 167 -7.26 -16.85 0.89
N TRP A 168 -7.09 -16.91 -0.44
CA TRP A 168 -7.89 -17.71 -1.38
C TRP A 168 -9.37 -17.34 -1.43
N GLU A 169 -9.68 -16.08 -1.13
CA GLU A 169 -11.03 -15.53 -1.28
C GLU A 169 -11.28 -15.10 -2.73
N PRO A 170 -12.51 -15.22 -3.24
CA PRO A 170 -12.86 -14.65 -4.54
C PRO A 170 -12.82 -13.12 -4.48
N SER A 171 -12.23 -12.49 -5.49
CA SER A 171 -12.26 -11.02 -5.65
C SER A 171 -13.68 -10.58 -6.03
N THR A 172 -14.34 -9.79 -5.17
CA THR A 172 -15.70 -9.28 -5.41
C THR A 172 -15.74 -7.81 -5.84
N GLY A 173 -14.59 -7.15 -5.97
CA GLY A 173 -14.48 -5.73 -6.26
C GLY A 173 -13.02 -5.27 -6.31
N TRP A 174 -12.78 -4.01 -5.95
CA TRP A 174 -11.43 -3.47 -5.79
C TRP A 174 -10.80 -4.09 -4.54
N GLU A 175 -9.59 -4.62 -4.68
CA GLU A 175 -8.85 -5.18 -3.55
C GLU A 175 -7.38 -4.80 -3.62
N LEU A 176 -6.82 -4.59 -2.44
CA LEU A 176 -5.41 -4.37 -2.20
C LEU A 176 -5.00 -5.20 -1.00
N ARG A 177 -4.13 -6.18 -1.21
CA ARG A 177 -3.53 -6.97 -0.14
C ARG A 177 -2.02 -7.04 -0.33
N LEU A 178 -1.30 -6.23 0.43
CA LEU A 178 0.15 -6.14 0.35
C LEU A 178 0.76 -6.44 1.72
N ALA A 179 2.01 -6.85 1.74
CA ALA A 179 2.82 -6.89 2.93
C ALA A 179 4.19 -6.29 2.63
N THR A 180 4.82 -5.70 3.63
CA THR A 180 6.16 -5.13 3.52
C THR A 180 7.01 -5.47 4.72
N GLU A 181 8.31 -5.66 4.48
CA GLU A 181 9.31 -5.89 5.52
C GLU A 181 10.34 -4.76 5.49
N CYS A 182 10.64 -4.18 6.66
CA CYS A 182 11.75 -3.26 6.83
C CYS A 182 12.88 -3.97 7.58
N SER A 183 13.91 -4.42 6.85
CA SER A 183 15.03 -5.15 7.46
C SER A 183 15.86 -4.32 8.46
N GLU A 184 15.82 -2.99 8.35
CA GLU A 184 16.56 -2.09 9.23
C GLU A 184 15.90 -1.92 10.60
N THR A 185 14.56 -1.91 10.64
CA THR A 185 13.80 -1.80 11.89
C THR A 185 13.40 -3.16 12.45
N GLY A 186 13.36 -4.21 11.62
CA GLY A 186 12.87 -5.54 11.99
C GLY A 186 11.34 -5.64 12.03
N PHE A 187 10.63 -4.60 11.61
CA PHE A 187 9.17 -4.60 11.55
C PHE A 187 8.64 -4.98 10.17
N SER A 188 7.46 -5.59 10.18
CA SER A 188 6.72 -5.94 8.99
C SER A 188 5.25 -5.58 9.13
N TRP A 189 4.63 -5.24 8.00
CA TRP A 189 3.23 -4.84 7.92
C TRP A 189 2.48 -5.68 6.92
N ALA A 190 1.20 -5.95 7.18
CA ALA A 190 0.26 -6.41 6.18
C ALA A 190 -0.90 -5.43 6.07
N PHE A 191 -1.16 -5.02 4.83
CA PHE A 191 -2.22 -4.11 4.43
C PHE A 191 -3.32 -4.92 3.76
N SER A 192 -4.57 -4.67 4.12
CA SER A 192 -5.74 -5.21 3.44
C SER A 192 -6.78 -4.13 3.28
N ALA A 193 -7.15 -3.83 2.05
CA ALA A 193 -8.30 -3.01 1.73
C ALA A 193 -9.15 -3.74 0.69
N ILE A 194 -10.44 -3.87 0.99
CA ILE A 194 -11.41 -4.36 0.03
C ILE A 194 -12.52 -3.35 -0.09
N ASP A 195 -12.99 -3.21 -1.31
CA ASP A 195 -14.22 -2.55 -1.63
C ASP A 195 -15.34 -3.59 -1.72
N VAL A 196 -16.52 -3.24 -1.20
CA VAL A 196 -17.70 -4.10 -1.22
C VAL A 196 -18.86 -3.29 -1.79
N ASP A 197 -19.37 -3.75 -2.94
CA ASP A 197 -20.62 -3.28 -3.56
C ASP A 197 -21.83 -3.46 -2.62
#